data_AF-A0A640SI86-F1
#
_entry.id   AF-A0A640SI86-F1
#
_cell.length_a   1.000
_cell.length_b   1.000
_cell.length_c   1.000
_cell.angle_alpha   90.00
_cell.angle_beta   90.00
_cell.angle_gamma   90.00
#
_symmetry.space_group_name_H-M   'P 1'
#
loop_
_entity.id
_entity.type
_entity.pdbx_description
1 polymer ?
#
loop_
_entity_poly.entity_id
_entity_poly.type
_entity_poly.pdbx_seq_one_letter_code
_entity_poly.pdbx_strand_id
1 'polypeptide(L)'
;MAATTTSDVARTGLALSRAGLPFHGGWEAAGTRRETHDGRPVTVVRFQQPAPQQSALSGGPHLSVVLDDEDVLLGYTRLAVPPPGAERELPGEDEARTAAFRFLTGLDPQYAAALAVQWVAPHHEQIAGPGNEPVTVSGTKVKTRHPDGLYAWVVIGADRTVLTFERDIRWDSAAGRRGTEMWLHDRWIAAREGAGIQPSAPYALV
;
A
#
# COMPACT_ATOMS: atom_id res chain seq x y z
N MET A 1 20.14 2.23 -11.40
CA MET A 1 19.96 1.66 -10.05
C MET A 1 20.31 2.73 -9.05
N ALA A 2 19.31 3.32 -8.38
CA ALA A 2 19.58 4.23 -7.28
C ALA A 2 20.11 3.39 -6.10
N ALA A 3 21.27 3.74 -5.57
CA ALA A 3 21.80 3.10 -4.37
C ALA A 3 20.79 3.25 -3.24
N THR A 4 20.44 2.15 -2.57
CA THR A 4 19.69 2.19 -1.31
C THR A 4 20.46 3.08 -0.33
N THR A 5 19.93 4.26 0.00
CA THR A 5 20.54 5.06 1.06
C THR A 5 20.09 4.47 2.39
N THR A 6 21.04 4.11 3.26
CA THR A 6 20.74 3.61 4.61
C THR A 6 19.83 4.58 5.38
N SER A 7 19.88 5.89 5.05
CA SER A 7 18.99 6.92 5.57
C SER A 7 17.52 6.73 5.17
N ASP A 8 17.20 6.43 3.91
CA ASP A 8 15.80 6.27 3.45
C ASP A 8 15.12 5.09 4.14
N VAL A 9 15.85 3.98 4.31
CA VAL A 9 15.35 2.77 4.99
C VAL A 9 15.12 3.05 6.48
N ALA A 10 16.06 3.72 7.16
CA ALA A 10 15.92 4.06 8.56
C ALA A 10 14.74 5.01 8.81
N ARG A 11 14.58 6.02 7.96
CA ARG A 11 13.46 6.97 7.97
C ARG A 11 12.12 6.26 7.79
N THR A 12 12.08 5.30 6.86
CA THR A 12 10.91 4.44 6.64
C THR A 12 10.57 3.59 7.86
N GLY A 13 11.56 2.94 8.47
CA GLY A 13 11.35 2.15 9.69
C GLY A 13 10.79 2.99 10.84
N LEU A 14 11.26 4.22 11.00
CA LEU A 14 10.75 5.17 12.00
C LEU A 14 9.30 5.58 11.71
N ALA A 15 8.96 5.88 10.45
CA ALA A 15 7.59 6.22 10.06
C ALA A 15 6.61 5.07 10.34
N LEU A 16 6.99 3.83 10.00
CA LEU A 16 6.17 2.64 10.27
C LEU A 16 5.98 2.41 11.77
N SER A 17 7.05 2.56 12.56
CA SER A 17 6.99 2.41 14.02
C SER A 17 6.07 3.45 14.65
N ARG A 18 6.16 4.72 14.23
CA ARG A 18 5.28 5.81 14.69
C ARG A 18 3.81 5.56 14.32
N ALA A 19 3.57 5.01 13.13
CA ALA A 19 2.24 4.69 12.65
C ALA A 19 1.64 3.40 13.29
N GLY A 20 2.40 2.69 14.12
CA GLY A 20 1.99 1.40 14.68
C GLY A 20 1.79 0.31 13.62
N LEU A 21 2.43 0.46 12.46
CA LEU A 21 2.30 -0.47 11.34
C LEU A 21 3.24 -1.66 11.51
N PRO A 22 2.79 -2.88 11.18
CA PRO A 22 3.62 -4.07 11.30
C PRO A 22 4.80 -3.99 10.33
N PHE A 23 6.00 -3.92 10.89
CA PHE A 23 7.29 -3.95 10.19
C PHE A 23 8.20 -5.12 10.66
N HIS A 24 7.75 -5.90 11.65
CA HIS A 24 8.47 -7.04 12.20
C HIS A 24 8.31 -8.28 11.30
N GLY A 25 9.21 -9.26 11.42
CA GLY A 25 9.10 -10.55 10.72
C GLY A 25 10.13 -10.79 9.61
N GLY A 26 11.31 -10.19 9.71
CA GLY A 26 12.43 -10.46 8.81
C GLY A 26 12.28 -9.84 7.42
N TRP A 27 11.63 -8.68 7.31
CA TRP A 27 11.58 -7.91 6.06
C TRP A 27 12.89 -7.16 5.87
N GLU A 28 13.55 -7.36 4.73
CA GLU A 28 14.79 -6.69 4.35
C GLU A 28 14.56 -5.74 3.19
N ALA A 29 15.25 -4.60 3.20
CA ALA A 29 15.12 -3.61 2.13
C ALA A 29 15.61 -4.21 0.80
N ALA A 30 14.71 -4.32 -0.16
CA ALA A 30 14.97 -4.87 -1.49
C ALA A 30 15.21 -3.78 -2.53
N GLY A 31 14.72 -2.56 -2.30
CA GLY A 31 14.96 -1.44 -3.20
C GLY A 31 14.45 -0.12 -2.67
N THR A 32 15.06 0.96 -3.13
CA THR A 32 14.63 2.34 -2.89
C THR A 32 14.58 3.08 -4.21
N ARG A 33 13.58 3.95 -4.39
CA ARG A 33 13.48 4.82 -5.55
C ARG A 33 12.97 6.20 -5.14
N ARG A 34 13.41 7.21 -5.90
CA ARG A 34 12.90 8.58 -5.83
C ARG A 34 11.98 8.80 -7.01
N GLU A 35 10.77 9.23 -6.72
CA GLU A 35 9.69 9.35 -7.69
C GLU A 35 8.82 10.58 -7.37
N THR A 36 7.73 10.75 -8.11
CA THR A 36 6.69 11.75 -7.83
C THR A 36 5.38 11.08 -7.43
N HIS A 37 4.59 11.77 -6.62
CA HIS A 37 3.23 11.40 -6.26
C HIS A 37 2.35 12.65 -6.39
N ASP A 38 1.67 12.80 -7.52
CA ASP A 38 0.95 14.01 -7.92
C ASP A 38 1.84 15.28 -7.89
N GLY A 39 3.04 15.16 -8.45
CA GLY A 39 4.04 16.24 -8.47
C GLY A 39 4.83 16.43 -7.16
N ARG A 40 4.42 15.78 -6.06
CA ARG A 40 5.17 15.77 -4.79
C ARG A 40 6.36 14.81 -4.88
N PRO A 41 7.59 15.20 -4.52
CA PRO A 41 8.71 14.28 -4.42
C PRO A 41 8.46 13.21 -3.35
N VAL A 42 8.72 11.95 -3.67
CA VAL A 42 8.54 10.83 -2.74
C VAL A 42 9.72 9.86 -2.79
N THR A 43 10.00 9.24 -1.64
CA THR A 43 10.78 8.00 -1.56
C THR A 43 9.82 6.82 -1.50
N VAL A 44 10.03 5.84 -2.37
CA VAL A 44 9.38 4.53 -2.28
C VAL A 44 10.41 3.51 -1.83
N VAL A 45 10.14 2.84 -0.72
CA VAL A 45 10.99 1.75 -0.21
C VAL A 45 10.23 0.45 -0.28
N ARG A 46 10.84 -0.56 -0.88
CA ARG A 46 10.33 -1.93 -0.91
C ARG A 46 11.15 -2.81 0.01
N PHE A 47 10.45 -3.65 0.76
CA PHE A 47 11.00 -4.71 1.58
C PHE A 47 10.46 -6.06 1.15
N GLN A 48 11.29 -7.10 1.26
CA GLN A 48 10.93 -8.48 0.95
C GLN A 48 11.48 -9.39 2.04
N GLN A 49 10.82 -10.53 2.27
CA GLN A 49 11.40 -11.56 3.14
C GLN A 49 12.53 -12.28 2.39
N PRO A 50 13.61 -12.70 3.07
CA PRO A 50 14.65 -13.51 2.47
C PRO A 50 14.06 -14.80 1.88
N ALA A 51 14.09 -14.93 0.56
CA ALA A 51 13.76 -16.18 -0.10
C ALA A 51 15.05 -17.02 -0.26
N PRO A 52 15.00 -18.35 -0.05
CA PRO A 52 16.06 -19.21 -0.55
C PRO A 52 16.13 -19.06 -2.07
N GLN A 53 17.21 -18.42 -2.55
CA GLN A 53 17.67 -18.26 -3.93
C GLN A 53 16.62 -18.47 -5.03
N GLN A 54 16.22 -17.36 -5.67
CA GLN A 54 15.29 -17.20 -6.81
C GLN A 54 13.86 -16.82 -6.42
N SER A 55 13.67 -15.57 -5.98
CA SER A 55 12.40 -14.86 -6.13
C SER A 55 12.54 -13.40 -5.68
N ALA A 56 13.34 -12.62 -6.40
CA ALA A 56 13.05 -11.18 -6.50
C ALA A 56 11.85 -11.00 -7.46
N LEU A 57 10.75 -11.71 -7.20
CA LEU A 57 9.57 -11.73 -8.07
C LEU A 57 8.87 -10.39 -7.92
N SER A 58 8.84 -9.62 -9.02
CA SER A 58 7.80 -8.62 -9.22
C SER A 58 6.44 -9.32 -9.07
N GLY A 59 5.60 -8.82 -8.18
CA GLY A 59 4.30 -9.41 -7.85
C GLY A 59 4.30 -10.42 -6.70
N GLY A 60 5.44 -10.77 -6.09
CA GLY A 60 5.50 -11.67 -4.92
C GLY A 60 5.21 -10.98 -3.57
N PRO A 61 5.37 -11.68 -2.43
CA PRO A 61 5.21 -11.10 -1.09
C PRO A 61 6.16 -9.93 -0.88
N HIS A 62 5.63 -8.83 -0.34
CA HIS A 62 6.40 -7.62 -0.13
C HIS A 62 5.71 -6.68 0.86
N LEU A 63 6.51 -5.76 1.38
CA LEU A 63 6.04 -4.56 2.05
C LEU A 63 6.56 -3.36 1.26
N SER A 64 5.68 -2.44 0.85
CA SER A 64 6.09 -1.21 0.16
C SER A 64 5.57 0.00 0.92
N VAL A 65 6.40 1.05 0.99
CA VAL A 65 6.08 2.30 1.68
C VAL A 65 6.36 3.48 0.76
N VAL A 66 5.49 4.48 0.79
CA VAL A 66 5.65 5.77 0.10
C VAL A 66 5.67 6.87 1.16
N LEU A 67 6.78 7.59 1.23
CA LEU A 67 6.98 8.78 2.07
C LEU A 67 7.28 9.98 1.20
N ASP A 68 6.77 11.16 1.55
CA ASP A 68 7.34 12.39 1.02
C ASP A 68 8.57 12.85 1.82
N ASP A 69 9.12 14.01 1.45
CA ASP A 69 10.32 14.57 2.08
C ASP A 69 10.06 15.15 3.48
N GLU A 70 8.80 15.31 3.88
CA GLU A 70 8.38 15.73 5.22
C GLU A 70 8.04 14.54 6.13
N ASP A 71 8.41 13.33 5.74
CA ASP A 71 8.13 12.07 6.45
C ASP A 71 6.65 11.74 6.59
N VAL A 72 5.80 12.33 5.75
CA VAL A 72 4.40 11.96 5.68
C VAL A 72 4.24 10.60 5.01
N LEU A 73 3.57 9.69 5.71
CA LEU A 73 3.15 8.41 5.16
C LEU A 73 1.99 8.60 4.16
N LEU A 74 2.29 8.42 2.87
CA LEU A 74 1.31 8.49 1.78
C LEU A 74 0.79 7.13 1.36
N GLY A 75 1.61 6.10 1.54
CA GLY A 75 1.29 4.76 1.10
C GLY A 75 1.98 3.69 1.93
N TYR A 76 1.25 2.64 2.24
CA TYR A 76 1.75 1.42 2.85
C TYR A 76 1.00 0.23 2.27
N THR A 77 1.70 -0.83 1.90
CA THR A 77 1.08 -2.13 1.67
C THR A 77 1.96 -3.22 2.26
N ARG A 78 1.36 -4.23 2.88
CA ARG A 78 2.01 -5.46 3.35
C ARG A 78 1.24 -6.65 2.82
N LEU A 79 1.77 -7.24 1.75
CA LEU A 79 1.21 -8.42 1.10
C LEU A 79 2.09 -9.61 1.44
N ALA A 80 1.55 -10.53 2.22
CA ALA A 80 2.24 -11.75 2.62
C ALA A 80 1.32 -12.95 2.37
N VAL A 81 1.91 -14.11 2.06
CA VAL A 81 1.16 -15.36 1.97
C VAL A 81 0.64 -15.68 3.37
N PRO A 82 -0.69 -15.81 3.56
CA PRO A 82 -1.23 -16.21 4.85
C PRO A 82 -0.74 -17.63 5.19
N PRO A 83 -0.41 -17.92 6.47
CA PRO A 83 -0.05 -19.27 6.87
C PRO A 83 -1.19 -20.25 6.55
N PRO A 84 -0.88 -21.51 6.18
CA PRO A 84 -1.92 -22.54 6.01
C PRO A 84 -2.80 -22.64 7.26
N GLY A 85 -4.13 -22.67 7.08
CA GLY A 85 -5.09 -22.74 8.19
C GLY A 85 -5.26 -21.45 8.99
N ALA A 86 -4.67 -20.32 8.56
CA ALA A 86 -4.91 -19.00 9.15
C ALA A 86 -6.14 -18.29 8.57
N GLU A 87 -7.04 -19.04 7.93
CA GLU A 87 -8.32 -18.56 7.41
C GLU A 87 -9.13 -17.95 8.56
N ARG A 88 -9.42 -16.66 8.43
CA ARG A 88 -10.22 -15.91 9.38
C ARG A 88 -11.25 -15.13 8.59
N GLU A 89 -12.43 -14.99 9.17
CA GLU A 89 -13.46 -14.13 8.60
C GLU A 89 -12.93 -12.71 8.47
N LEU A 90 -13.21 -12.06 7.35
CA LEU A 90 -12.89 -10.64 7.18
C LEU A 90 -13.69 -9.81 8.19
N PRO A 91 -13.14 -8.69 8.69
CA PRO A 91 -13.92 -7.80 9.53
C PRO A 91 -15.14 -7.29 8.76
N GLY A 92 -16.29 -7.30 9.44
CA GLY A 92 -17.51 -6.66 8.93
C GLY A 92 -17.33 -5.15 8.80
N GLU A 93 -18.30 -4.47 8.20
CA GLU A 93 -18.17 -3.05 7.86
C GLU A 93 -17.87 -2.15 9.06
N ASP A 94 -18.59 -2.31 10.17
CA ASP A 94 -18.40 -1.51 11.39
C ASP A 94 -17.04 -1.77 12.06
N GLU A 95 -16.60 -3.03 12.08
CA GLU A 95 -15.31 -3.42 12.63
C GLU A 95 -14.16 -2.86 11.78
N ALA A 96 -14.26 -3.00 10.46
CA ALA A 96 -13.27 -2.47 9.52
C ALA A 96 -13.20 -0.93 9.61
N ARG A 97 -14.36 -0.25 9.67
CA ARG A 97 -14.43 1.20 9.87
C ARG A 97 -13.78 1.62 11.17
N THR A 98 -14.08 0.93 12.27
CA THR A 98 -13.50 1.23 13.60
C THR A 98 -11.98 1.05 13.60
N ALA A 99 -11.48 -0.05 13.03
CA ALA A 99 -10.05 -0.30 12.93
C ALA A 99 -9.34 0.72 12.02
N ALA A 100 -9.92 1.06 10.86
CA ALA A 100 -9.39 2.04 9.94
C ALA A 100 -9.30 3.43 10.58
N PHE A 101 -10.36 3.91 11.24
CA PHE A 101 -10.34 5.23 11.88
C PHE A 101 -9.47 5.27 13.13
N ARG A 102 -9.29 4.15 13.85
CA ARG A 102 -8.30 4.05 14.92
C ARG A 102 -6.89 4.27 14.38
N PHE A 103 -6.55 3.60 13.28
CA PHE A 103 -5.26 3.77 12.62
C PHE A 103 -5.08 5.20 12.10
N LEU A 104 -6.05 5.73 11.33
CA LEU A 104 -5.97 7.07 10.76
C LEU A 104 -5.85 8.15 11.84
N THR A 105 -6.60 8.04 12.93
CA THR A 105 -6.52 8.98 14.06
C THR A 105 -5.16 8.90 14.76
N GLY A 106 -4.59 7.70 14.90
CA GLY A 106 -3.25 7.53 15.47
C GLY A 106 -2.15 8.09 14.57
N LEU A 107 -2.33 8.03 13.26
CA LEU A 107 -1.39 8.56 12.27
C LEU A 107 -1.47 10.09 12.16
N ASP A 108 -2.68 10.62 11.99
CA ASP A 108 -2.94 12.04 11.74
C ASP A 108 -4.38 12.40 12.18
N PRO A 109 -4.57 12.85 13.44
CA PRO A 109 -5.89 13.11 14.00
C PRO A 109 -6.68 14.18 13.23
N GLN A 110 -6.01 15.22 12.75
CA GLN A 110 -6.66 16.32 12.04
C GLN A 110 -7.12 15.87 10.66
N TYR A 111 -6.28 15.14 9.93
CA TYR A 111 -6.66 14.54 8.65
C TYR A 111 -7.82 13.57 8.82
N ALA A 112 -7.74 12.67 9.80
CA ALA A 112 -8.77 11.67 10.07
C ALA A 112 -10.15 12.30 10.39
N ALA A 113 -10.16 13.40 11.15
CA ALA A 113 -11.39 14.10 11.52
C ALA A 113 -12.12 14.72 10.31
N ALA A 114 -11.41 15.00 9.21
CA ALA A 114 -12.00 15.59 8.01
C ALA A 114 -12.52 14.54 7.00
N LEU A 115 -12.20 13.25 7.18
CA LEU A 115 -12.55 12.21 6.21
C LEU A 115 -14.03 11.80 6.27
N ALA A 116 -14.67 11.77 5.10
CA ALA A 116 -16.00 11.20 4.91
C ALA A 116 -15.90 9.80 4.29
N VAL A 117 -16.51 8.79 4.93
CA VAL A 117 -16.61 7.43 4.36
C VAL A 117 -17.47 7.46 3.10
N GLN A 118 -16.96 6.87 2.03
CA GLN A 118 -17.67 6.71 0.76
C GLN A 118 -18.33 5.34 0.66
N TRP A 119 -17.59 4.29 1.01
CA TRP A 119 -18.08 2.92 1.07
C TRP A 119 -17.11 2.02 1.83
N VAL A 120 -17.62 0.86 2.26
CA VAL A 120 -16.85 -0.22 2.87
C VAL A 120 -17.17 -1.51 2.11
N ALA A 121 -16.15 -2.25 1.66
CA ALA A 121 -16.35 -3.45 0.85
C ALA A 121 -15.15 -4.41 0.93
N PRO A 122 -15.31 -5.71 0.64
CA PRO A 122 -14.19 -6.63 0.45
C PRO A 122 -13.21 -6.13 -0.61
N HIS A 123 -11.92 -6.36 -0.38
CA HIS A 123 -10.82 -6.05 -1.28
C HIS A 123 -9.89 -7.24 -1.38
N HIS A 124 -9.43 -7.52 -2.60
CA HIS A 124 -8.59 -8.67 -2.92
C HIS A 124 -7.41 -8.21 -3.76
N GLU A 125 -6.21 -8.62 -3.37
CA GLU A 125 -4.98 -8.42 -4.12
C GLU A 125 -4.39 -9.78 -4.49
N GLN A 126 -3.85 -9.91 -5.70
CA GLN A 126 -3.19 -11.14 -6.15
C GLN A 126 -1.68 -10.97 -6.07
N ILE A 127 -1.01 -11.93 -5.45
CA ILE A 127 0.45 -12.02 -5.41
C ILE A 127 0.93 -13.39 -5.90
N ALA A 128 2.16 -13.46 -6.40
CA ALA A 128 2.83 -14.72 -6.70
C ALA A 128 3.26 -15.40 -5.40
N GLY A 129 2.71 -16.58 -5.12
CA GLY A 129 3.06 -17.44 -3.99
C GLY A 129 4.19 -18.43 -4.30
N PRO A 130 4.41 -19.43 -3.42
CA PRO A 130 5.39 -20.48 -3.65
C PRO A 130 5.16 -21.18 -5.00
N GLY A 131 6.23 -21.38 -5.77
CA GLY A 131 6.13 -21.99 -7.10
C GLY A 131 5.48 -21.09 -8.17
N ASN A 132 5.33 -19.79 -7.90
CA ASN A 132 4.66 -18.81 -8.76
C ASN A 132 3.14 -19.02 -8.92
N GLU A 133 2.52 -19.77 -8.01
CA GLU A 133 1.07 -19.94 -7.95
C GLU A 133 0.37 -18.68 -7.43
N PRO A 134 -0.76 -18.25 -8.01
CA PRO A 134 -1.46 -17.06 -7.55
C PRO A 134 -2.06 -17.26 -6.15
N VAL A 135 -1.77 -16.32 -5.24
CA VAL A 135 -2.31 -16.27 -3.88
C VAL A 135 -3.09 -14.98 -3.70
N THR A 136 -4.31 -15.09 -3.18
CA THR A 136 -5.16 -13.94 -2.88
C THR A 136 -4.96 -13.47 -1.44
N VAL A 137 -4.57 -12.21 -1.29
CA VAL A 137 -4.57 -11.50 0.00
C VAL A 137 -5.85 -10.69 0.09
N SER A 138 -6.65 -10.96 1.12
CA SER A 138 -7.99 -10.36 1.27
C SER A 138 -8.09 -9.47 2.51
N GLY A 139 -8.89 -8.41 2.40
CA GLY A 139 -9.23 -7.52 3.50
C GLY A 139 -10.55 -6.80 3.25
N THR A 140 -10.96 -5.94 4.19
CA THR A 140 -12.11 -5.05 4.05
C THR A 140 -11.61 -3.63 3.87
N LYS A 141 -11.93 -3.02 2.72
CA LYS A 141 -11.50 -1.67 2.35
C LYS A 141 -12.51 -0.64 2.81
N VAL A 142 -12.04 0.34 3.58
CA VAL A 142 -12.76 1.55 3.96
C VAL A 142 -12.28 2.67 3.06
N LYS A 143 -13.07 3.04 2.05
CA LYS A 143 -12.75 4.14 1.15
C LYS A 143 -13.35 5.43 1.70
N THR A 144 -12.53 6.47 1.73
CA THR A 144 -12.87 7.79 2.26
C THR A 144 -12.53 8.88 1.27
N ARG A 145 -13.09 10.06 1.51
CA ARG A 145 -12.82 11.27 0.74
C ARG A 145 -12.57 12.43 1.69
N HIS A 146 -11.55 13.21 1.41
CA HIS A 146 -11.21 14.42 2.13
C HIS A 146 -11.91 15.64 1.48
N PRO A 147 -12.18 16.75 2.21
CA PRO A 147 -12.88 17.91 1.65
C PRO A 147 -12.14 18.64 0.52
N ASP A 148 -10.83 18.46 0.41
CA ASP A 148 -10.04 18.94 -0.75
C ASP A 148 -10.30 18.14 -2.04
N GLY A 149 -11.11 17.08 -1.97
CA GLY A 149 -11.51 16.24 -3.08
C GLY A 149 -10.64 15.00 -3.28
N LEU A 150 -9.53 14.85 -2.54
CA LEU A 150 -8.64 13.70 -2.61
C LEU A 150 -9.23 12.49 -1.87
N TYR A 151 -8.86 11.30 -2.33
CA TYR A 151 -9.26 10.05 -1.73
C TYR A 151 -8.18 9.51 -0.79
N ALA A 152 -8.64 8.83 0.26
CA ALA A 152 -7.81 7.96 1.08
C ALA A 152 -8.54 6.65 1.35
N TRP A 153 -7.81 5.58 1.61
CA TRP A 153 -8.41 4.32 2.03
C TRP A 153 -7.48 3.52 2.91
N VAL A 154 -8.11 2.65 3.72
CA VAL A 154 -7.43 1.63 4.52
C VAL A 154 -8.06 0.28 4.20
N VAL A 155 -7.25 -0.74 4.01
CA VAL A 155 -7.68 -2.14 3.88
C VAL A 155 -7.30 -2.85 5.17
N ILE A 156 -8.30 -3.39 5.88
CA ILE A 156 -8.11 -4.11 7.14
C ILE A 156 -8.13 -5.61 6.87
N GLY A 157 -7.07 -6.31 7.27
CA GLY A 157 -6.94 -7.75 7.10
C GLY A 157 -7.78 -8.55 8.11
N ALA A 158 -7.84 -9.86 7.89
CA ALA A 158 -8.55 -10.76 8.78
C ALA A 158 -7.95 -10.84 10.20
N ASP A 159 -6.70 -10.41 10.40
CA ASP A 159 -6.05 -10.24 11.71
C ASP A 159 -6.33 -8.87 12.36
N ARG A 160 -7.20 -8.06 11.76
CA ARG A 160 -7.57 -6.70 12.19
C ARG A 160 -6.40 -5.71 12.12
N THR A 161 -5.35 -6.05 11.37
CA THR A 161 -4.23 -5.14 11.08
C THR A 161 -4.44 -4.43 9.75
N VAL A 162 -3.76 -3.30 9.56
CA VAL A 162 -3.73 -2.61 8.28
C VAL A 162 -2.92 -3.45 7.28
N LEU A 163 -3.55 -3.84 6.18
CA LEU A 163 -2.89 -4.45 5.02
C LEU A 163 -2.40 -3.40 4.05
N THR A 164 -3.25 -2.41 3.76
CA THR A 164 -2.94 -1.35 2.80
C THR A 164 -3.49 -0.03 3.31
N PHE A 165 -2.74 1.05 3.14
CA PHE A 165 -3.16 2.42 3.37
C PHE A 165 -2.65 3.28 2.22
N GLU A 166 -3.51 4.13 1.67
CA GLU A 166 -3.12 5.17 0.70
C GLU A 166 -3.90 6.44 1.02
N ARG A 167 -3.24 7.61 0.93
CA ARG A 167 -3.87 8.93 1.04
C ARG A 167 -3.43 9.88 -0.06
N ASP A 168 -4.07 11.04 -0.14
CA ASP A 168 -3.80 12.10 -1.10
C ASP A 168 -3.98 11.66 -2.57
N ILE A 169 -4.94 10.78 -2.83
CA ILE A 169 -5.16 10.20 -4.16
C ILE A 169 -6.13 11.04 -4.98
N ARG A 170 -5.63 11.63 -6.06
CA ARG A 170 -6.42 12.33 -7.07
C ARG A 170 -7.10 11.35 -8.03
N TRP A 171 -8.34 11.66 -8.40
CA TRP A 171 -9.07 10.97 -9.45
C TRP A 171 -9.16 11.84 -10.70
N ASP A 172 -8.77 11.29 -11.84
CA ASP A 172 -8.95 11.91 -13.15
C ASP A 172 -10.31 11.48 -13.71
N SER A 173 -11.32 12.32 -13.49
CA SER A 173 -12.70 12.04 -13.91
C SER A 173 -12.85 12.02 -15.43
N ALA A 174 -12.05 12.81 -16.16
CA ALA A 174 -12.14 12.89 -17.62
C ALA A 174 -11.62 11.60 -18.27
N ALA A 175 -10.55 11.02 -17.72
CA ALA A 175 -9.99 9.77 -18.20
C ALA A 175 -10.52 8.52 -17.46
N GLY A 176 -11.41 8.69 -16.48
CA GLY A 176 -12.01 7.59 -15.72
C GLY A 176 -11.00 6.73 -14.94
N ARG A 177 -9.90 7.33 -14.48
CA ARG A 177 -8.75 6.62 -13.88
C ARG A 177 -8.22 7.32 -12.64
N ARG A 178 -7.37 6.62 -11.89
CA ARG A 178 -6.57 7.24 -10.84
C ARG A 178 -5.60 8.23 -11.48
N GLY A 179 -5.58 9.47 -10.97
CA GLY A 179 -4.72 10.55 -11.45
C GLY A 179 -3.36 10.62 -10.76
N THR A 180 -3.19 9.88 -9.67
CA THR A 180 -1.97 9.79 -8.86
C THR A 180 -1.22 8.48 -9.12
N GLU A 181 0.10 8.51 -9.15
CA GLU A 181 0.97 7.35 -9.35
C GLU A 181 0.70 6.22 -8.33
N MET A 182 0.87 4.98 -8.79
CA MET A 182 0.49 3.77 -8.05
C MET A 182 1.71 2.96 -7.59
N TRP A 183 2.57 3.57 -6.77
CA TRP A 183 3.82 2.97 -6.30
C TRP A 183 3.69 1.72 -5.42
N LEU A 184 2.47 1.36 -5.02
CA LEU A 184 2.17 0.13 -4.29
C LEU A 184 1.66 -1.00 -5.21
N HIS A 185 1.60 -0.77 -6.54
CA HIS A 185 0.95 -1.66 -7.50
C HIS A 185 1.97 -2.14 -8.55
N ASP A 186 2.51 -3.34 -8.38
CA ASP A 186 3.58 -3.88 -9.22
C ASP A 186 3.22 -3.91 -10.71
N ARG A 187 1.95 -4.19 -11.06
CA ARG A 187 1.49 -4.18 -12.46
C ARG A 187 1.55 -2.78 -13.09
N TRP A 188 1.20 -1.75 -12.33
CA TRP A 188 1.27 -0.37 -12.79
C TRP A 188 2.74 0.06 -12.96
N ILE A 189 3.59 -0.29 -12.01
CA ILE A 189 5.04 -0.01 -12.06
C ILE A 189 5.66 -0.69 -13.29
N ALA A 190 5.37 -1.98 -13.52
CA ALA A 190 5.89 -2.71 -14.67
C ALA A 190 5.44 -2.07 -16.01
N ALA A 191 4.19 -1.64 -16.11
CA ALA A 191 3.70 -0.93 -17.29
C ALA A 191 4.45 0.40 -17.50
N ARG A 192 4.66 1.18 -16.43
CA ARG A 192 5.41 2.45 -16.49
C ARG A 192 6.84 2.25 -16.96
N GLU A 193 7.48 1.18 -16.49
CA GLU A 193 8.87 0.84 -16.81
C GLU A 193 9.03 0.16 -18.18
N GLY A 194 7.94 -0.03 -18.94
CA GLY A 194 7.95 -0.71 -20.24
C GLY A 194 8.14 -2.22 -20.16
N ALA A 195 8.06 -2.80 -18.96
CA ALA A 195 8.21 -4.23 -18.70
C ALA A 195 6.88 -4.99 -18.59
N GLY A 196 5.74 -4.29 -18.65
CA GLY A 196 4.40 -4.85 -18.48
C GLY A 196 3.36 -4.28 -19.44
N ILE A 197 2.20 -4.93 -19.51
CA ILE A 197 1.06 -4.49 -20.33
C ILE A 197 0.40 -3.28 -19.68
N GLN A 198 0.11 -2.24 -20.48
CA GLN A 198 -0.69 -1.09 -20.07
C GLN A 198 -2.03 -1.55 -19.45
N PRO A 199 -2.26 -1.30 -18.16
CA PRO A 199 -3.56 -1.60 -17.55
C PRO A 199 -4.65 -0.69 -18.11
N SER A 200 -5.88 -1.21 -18.16
CA SER A 200 -7.06 -0.39 -18.46
C SER A 200 -7.39 0.55 -17.29
N ALA A 201 -8.25 1.53 -17.53
CA ALA A 201 -8.94 2.21 -16.45
C ALA A 201 -9.57 1.18 -15.47
N PRO A 202 -9.52 1.43 -14.15
CA PRO A 202 -9.11 2.67 -13.49
C PRO A 202 -7.60 2.81 -13.24
N TYR A 203 -6.79 1.84 -13.68
CA TYR A 203 -5.38 1.71 -13.34
C TYR A 203 -4.42 2.15 -14.46
N ALA A 204 -4.94 2.70 -15.57
CA ALA A 204 -4.10 3.20 -16.65
C ALA A 204 -3.02 4.17 -16.16
N LEU A 205 -1.80 4.05 -16.68
CA LEU A 205 -0.68 4.99 -16.42
C LEU A 205 -1.12 6.43 -16.61
N VAL A 206 -0.78 7.32 -15.68
CA VAL A 206 -1.11 8.76 -15.69
C VAL A 206 -0.39 9.52 -16.78
#